data_AF-A0A7C9DUA8-F1
#
_entry.id   AF-A0A7C9DUA8-F1
#
_cell.length_a   1.000
_cell.length_b   1.000
_cell.length_c   1.000
_cell.angle_alpha   90.00
_cell.angle_beta   90.00
_cell.angle_gamma   90.00
#
_symmetry.space_group_name_H-M   'P 1'
#
loop_
_entity.id
_entity.type
_entity.pdbx_description
1 polymer ?
#
loop_
_entity_poly.entity_id
_entity_poly.type
_entity_poly.pdbx_seq_one_letter_code
_entity_poly.pdbx_strand_id
1 'polypeptide(L)'
;LNLVVNVMMITGDQLAIAKETGRRLGMGTNMYPSAALLGQDKDQSLGALPIDELIEKADGFAGVFPEHKYEIVKKLQEKKHIVGMTGDGVNDAPALKKA
;
A
#
# COMPACT_ATOMS: atom_id res chain seq x y z
N LEU A 1 -0.44 -19.14 -10.39
CA LEU A 1 1.00 -18.85 -10.59
C LEU A 1 1.57 -18.46 -9.23
N ASN A 2 2.29 -19.36 -8.56
CA ASN A 2 3.01 -19.05 -7.32
C ASN A 2 4.34 -18.39 -7.72
N LEU A 3 4.29 -17.10 -8.02
CA LEU A 3 5.51 -16.29 -8.08
C LEU A 3 5.89 -15.93 -6.64
N VAL A 4 7.19 -15.90 -6.33
CA VAL A 4 7.75 -15.56 -5.00
C VAL A 4 7.60 -14.05 -4.70
N VAL A 5 6.63 -13.38 -5.30
CA VAL A 5 6.47 -11.92 -5.30
C VAL A 5 5.06 -11.58 -4.85
N ASN A 6 4.96 -10.79 -3.80
CA ASN A 6 3.71 -10.21 -3.33
C ASN A 6 3.43 -8.90 -4.09
N VAL A 7 2.20 -8.74 -4.57
CA VAL A 7 1.78 -7.54 -5.30
C VAL A 7 0.84 -6.73 -4.41
N MET A 8 1.15 -5.44 -4.22
CA MET A 8 0.34 -4.51 -3.43
C MET A 8 -0.20 -3.41 -4.34
N MET A 9 -1.50 -3.13 -4.25
CA MET A 9 -2.12 -2.02 -4.99
C MET A 9 -1.98 -0.71 -4.23
N ILE A 10 -1.51 0.35 -4.89
CA ILE A 10 -1.47 1.70 -4.32
C ILE A 10 -2.20 2.65 -5.27
N THR A 11 -3.36 3.18 -4.85
CA THR A 11 -4.20 4.05 -5.70
C THR A 11 -4.60 5.35 -5.02
N GLY A 12 -4.80 6.39 -5.82
CA GLY A 12 -5.42 7.66 -5.41
C GLY A 12 -6.95 7.58 -5.32
N ASP A 13 -7.56 6.50 -5.81
CA ASP A 13 -9.01 6.29 -5.76
C ASP A 13 -9.54 6.12 -4.33
N GLN A 14 -10.86 6.23 -4.18
CA GLN A 14 -11.53 5.93 -2.92
C GLN A 14 -11.45 4.44 -2.58
N LEU A 15 -11.48 4.12 -1.28
CA LEU A 15 -11.34 2.76 -0.75
C LEU A 15 -12.32 1.74 -1.37
N ALA A 16 -13.57 2.16 -1.62
CA ALA A 16 -14.57 1.29 -2.24
C ALA A 16 -14.18 0.85 -3.66
N ILE A 17 -13.62 1.77 -4.45
CA ILE A 17 -13.15 1.50 -5.82
C ILE A 17 -11.92 0.60 -5.76
N ALA A 18 -10.96 0.92 -4.89
CA ALA A 18 -9.76 0.13 -4.72
C ALA A 18 -10.09 -1.34 -4.39
N LYS A 19 -10.98 -1.57 -3.42
CA LYS A 19 -11.43 -2.93 -3.03
C LYS A 19 -12.09 -3.67 -4.19
N GLU A 20 -12.94 -3.00 -4.95
CA GLU A 20 -13.60 -3.63 -6.11
C GLU A 20 -12.60 -3.95 -7.23
N THR A 21 -11.66 -3.06 -7.51
CA THR A 21 -10.59 -3.31 -8.50
C THR A 21 -9.68 -4.45 -8.06
N GLY A 22 -9.24 -4.47 -6.80
CA GLY A 22 -8.43 -5.55 -6.23
C GLY A 22 -9.14 -6.90 -6.30
N ARG A 23 -10.45 -6.93 -5.98
CA ARG A 23 -11.29 -8.13 -6.12
C ARG A 23 -11.33 -8.63 -7.56
N ARG A 24 -11.52 -7.74 -8.54
CA ARG A 24 -11.59 -8.09 -9.97
C ARG A 24 -10.27 -8.61 -10.52
N LEU A 25 -9.15 -8.08 -10.03
CA LEU A 25 -7.80 -8.49 -10.45
C LEU A 25 -7.26 -9.69 -9.65
N GLY A 26 -8.00 -10.19 -8.65
CA GLY A 26 -7.57 -11.29 -7.79
C GLY A 26 -6.44 -10.90 -6.83
N MET A 27 -6.28 -9.61 -6.53
CA MET A 27 -5.25 -9.07 -5.63
C MET A 27 -5.67 -9.08 -4.16
N GLY A 28 -6.94 -9.41 -3.88
CA GLY A 28 -7.51 -9.38 -2.54
C GLY A 28 -8.31 -8.10 -2.26
N THR A 29 -8.84 -8.02 -1.04
CA THR A 29 -9.74 -6.93 -0.59
C THR A 29 -9.33 -6.33 0.75
N ASN A 30 -8.20 -6.77 1.31
CA ASN A 30 -7.63 -6.25 2.54
C ASN A 30 -6.93 -4.90 2.28
N MET A 31 -7.72 -3.91 1.87
CA MET A 31 -7.24 -2.57 1.54
C MET A 31 -7.56 -1.57 2.65
N TYR A 32 -6.66 -0.61 2.81
CA TYR A 32 -6.71 0.41 3.84
C TYR A 32 -6.65 1.83 3.25
N PRO A 33 -7.28 2.83 3.88
CA PRO A 33 -7.08 4.21 3.49
C PRO A 33 -5.67 4.66 3.88
N SER A 34 -5.15 5.68 3.20
CA SER A 34 -3.87 6.31 3.56
C SER A 34 -3.82 6.85 4.99
N ALA A 35 -4.97 7.20 5.58
CA ALA A 35 -5.08 7.60 6.99
C ALA A 35 -4.60 6.51 7.98
N ALA A 36 -4.66 5.23 7.60
CA ALA A 36 -4.15 4.13 8.40
C ALA A 36 -2.61 4.16 8.54
N LEU A 37 -1.91 4.74 7.58
CA LEU A 37 -0.44 4.92 7.63
C LEU A 37 -0.04 5.99 8.65
N LEU A 38 -0.90 6.98 8.88
CA LEU A 38 -0.70 8.07 9.84
C LEU A 38 -1.12 7.69 11.27
N GLY A 39 -1.59 6.46 11.51
CA GLY A 39 -2.15 6.03 12.79
C GLY A 39 -3.42 6.80 13.21
N GLN A 40 -4.07 7.47 12.25
CA GLN A 40 -5.27 8.28 12.51
C GLN A 40 -6.58 7.50 12.33
N ASP A 41 -6.50 6.24 11.90
CA ASP A 41 -7.69 5.41 11.75
C ASP A 41 -8.19 4.95 13.12
N LYS A 42 -9.37 5.45 13.49
CA LYS A 42 -10.07 5.18 14.75
C LYS A 42 -10.86 3.88 14.72
N ASP A 43 -10.58 3.00 13.76
CA ASP A 43 -11.15 1.66 13.78
C ASP A 43 -10.41 0.85 14.86
N GLN A 44 -11.07 0.63 16.00
CA GLN A 44 -10.52 -0.06 17.17
C GLN A 44 -10.03 -1.49 16.85
N SER A 45 -10.39 -2.03 15.69
CA SER A 45 -9.90 -3.31 15.15
C SER A 45 -8.49 -3.22 14.52
N LEU A 46 -8.07 -2.04 14.04
CA LEU A 46 -6.76 -1.79 13.42
C LEU A 46 -5.76 -1.13 14.38
N GLY A 47 -6.25 -0.49 15.45
CA GLY A 47 -5.43 0.20 16.46
C GLY A 47 -4.51 -0.69 17.30
N ALA A 48 -4.46 -2.01 17.05
CA ALA A 48 -3.62 -2.94 17.79
C ALA A 48 -2.34 -3.38 17.03
N LEU A 49 -2.26 -3.15 15.71
CA LEU A 49 -1.10 -3.60 14.92
C LEU A 49 -0.14 -2.43 14.63
N PRO A 50 1.18 -2.63 14.80
CA PRO A 50 2.18 -1.67 14.32
C PRO A 50 1.95 -1.38 12.83
N ILE A 51 2.08 -0.11 12.42
CA ILE A 51 1.93 0.33 11.01
C ILE A 51 2.78 -0.55 10.08
N ASP A 52 3.94 -0.99 10.54
CA ASP A 52 4.84 -1.82 9.73
C ASP A 52 4.27 -3.23 9.46
N GLU A 53 3.51 -3.81 10.40
CA GLU A 53 2.81 -5.08 10.16
C GLU A 53 1.59 -4.89 9.29
N LEU A 54 0.90 -3.75 9.44
CA LEU A 54 -0.26 -3.41 8.61
C LEU A 54 0.16 -3.30 7.14
N ILE A 55 1.29 -2.65 6.86
CA ILE A 55 1.83 -2.54 5.50
C ILE A 55 2.18 -3.92 4.94
N GLU A 56 2.82 -4.81 5.70
CA GLU A 56 3.17 -6.15 5.20
C GLU A 56 1.95 -7.05 4.91
N LYS A 57 0.87 -6.87 5.66
CA LYS A 57 -0.35 -7.70 5.54
C LYS A 57 -1.39 -7.09 4.60
N ALA A 58 -1.22 -5.85 4.17
CA ALA A 58 -2.17 -5.16 3.32
C ALA A 58 -2.09 -5.63 1.86
N ASP A 59 -3.26 -5.85 1.25
CA ASP A 59 -3.37 -6.08 -0.20
C ASP A 59 -3.23 -4.76 -0.98
N GLY A 60 -3.50 -3.63 -0.32
CA GLY A 60 -3.34 -2.32 -0.93
C GLY A 60 -3.77 -1.12 -0.08
N PHE A 61 -3.47 0.06 -0.60
CA PHE A 61 -3.82 1.34 -0.01
C PHE A 61 -4.57 2.24 -0.99
N ALA A 62 -5.56 2.97 -0.48
CA ALA A 62 -6.43 3.86 -1.24
C ALA A 62 -6.34 5.31 -0.73
N GLY A 63 -6.67 6.28 -1.59
CA GLY A 63 -6.54 7.71 -1.29
C GLY A 63 -5.09 8.13 -1.03
N VAL A 64 -4.15 7.53 -1.76
CA VAL A 64 -2.71 7.67 -1.50
C VAL A 64 -2.14 8.87 -2.26
N PHE A 65 -1.39 9.72 -1.53
CA PHE A 65 -0.65 10.85 -2.06
C PHE A 65 0.82 10.47 -2.29
N PRO A 66 1.59 11.23 -3.09
CA PRO A 66 2.98 10.89 -3.41
C PRO A 66 3.86 10.62 -2.16
N GLU A 67 3.65 11.38 -1.09
CA GLU A 67 4.38 11.26 0.18
C GLU A 67 4.14 9.89 0.84
N HIS A 68 2.89 9.43 0.82
CA HIS A 68 2.50 8.13 1.38
C HIS A 68 3.11 6.97 0.58
N LYS A 69 3.23 7.09 -0.75
CA LYS A 69 3.89 6.06 -1.58
C LYS A 69 5.34 5.86 -1.14
N TYR A 70 6.04 6.97 -0.90
CA TYR A 70 7.42 6.95 -0.44
C TYR A 70 7.55 6.30 0.96
N GLU A 71 6.65 6.61 1.89
CA GLU A 71 6.66 6.01 3.22
C GLU A 71 6.44 4.49 3.20
N ILE A 72 5.49 4.00 2.38
CA ILE A 72 5.24 2.57 2.21
C ILE A 72 6.51 1.86 1.72
N VAL A 73 7.13 2.38 0.65
CA VAL A 73 8.36 1.81 0.08
C VAL A 73 9.49 1.80 1.10
N LYS A 74 9.70 2.92 1.82
CA LYS A 74 10.74 3.04 2.85
C LYS A 74 10.56 1.99 3.95
N LYS A 75 9.35 1.82 4.47
CA LYS A 75 9.05 0.84 5.54
C LYS A 75 9.25 -0.60 5.07
N LEU A 76 8.85 -0.93 3.85
CA LEU A 76 9.09 -2.24 3.25
C LEU A 76 10.60 -2.51 3.08
N GLN A 77 11.37 -1.52 2.63
CA GLN A 77 12.82 -1.62 2.51
C GLN A 77 13.53 -1.74 3.88
N GLU A 78 13.06 -1.04 4.91
CA GLU A 78 13.56 -1.16 6.30
C GLU A 78 13.37 -2.59 6.85
N LYS A 79 12.30 -3.26 6.44
CA LYS A 79 12.04 -4.68 6.71
C LYS A 79 12.78 -5.66 5.80
N LYS A 80 13.70 -5.16 4.96
CA LYS A 80 14.53 -5.93 4.01
C LYS A 80 13.76 -6.57 2.86
N HIS A 81 12.56 -6.09 2.55
CA HIS A 81 11.88 -6.48 1.31
C HIS A 81 12.56 -5.81 0.11
N ILE A 82 12.72 -6.56 -0.98
CA ILE A 82 13.10 -5.99 -2.28
C ILE A 82 11.82 -5.49 -2.93
N VAL A 83 11.73 -4.18 -3.16
CA VAL A 83 10.49 -3.54 -3.62
C VAL A 83 10.67 -3.05 -5.06
N GLY A 84 9.87 -3.59 -5.97
CA GLY A 84 9.68 -3.01 -7.29
C GLY A 84 8.43 -2.17 -7.30
N MET A 85 8.54 -0.88 -7.60
CA MET A 85 7.38 0.00 -7.77
C MET A 85 7.14 0.28 -9.24
N THR A 86 5.87 0.25 -9.65
CA THR A 86 5.43 0.66 -10.99
C THR A 86 4.32 1.69 -10.85
N GLY A 87 4.29 2.66 -11.77
CA GLY A 87 3.33 3.75 -11.78
C GLY A 87 3.41 4.52 -13.09
N ASP A 88 2.28 5.07 -13.52
CA ASP A 88 2.10 5.81 -14.77
C ASP A 88 2.17 7.33 -14.59
N GLY A 89 2.27 7.82 -13.34
CA GLY A 89 2.26 9.24 -13.03
C GLY A 89 3.64 9.89 -12.99
N VAL A 90 3.75 11.13 -13.45
CA VAL A 90 4.90 12.04 -13.19
C VAL A 90 5.20 12.21 -11.69
N ASN A 91 4.21 11.95 -10.83
CA ASN A 91 4.31 11.96 -9.37
C ASN A 91 5.03 10.74 -8.76
N ASP A 92 5.31 9.69 -9.54
CA ASP A 92 6.02 8.49 -9.07
C ASP A 92 7.55 8.59 -9.20
N ALA A 93 8.05 9.63 -9.86
CA ALA A 93 9.48 9.85 -10.09
C ALA A 93 10.35 9.85 -8.81
N PRO A 94 9.91 10.42 -7.67
CA PRO A 94 10.69 10.36 -6.42
C PRO A 94 10.75 8.95 -5.81
N ALA A 95 9.67 8.18 -5.89
CA ALA A 95 9.58 6.84 -5.31
C ALA A 95 10.33 5.80 -6.17
N LEU A 96 10.25 5.92 -7.49
CA LEU A 96 10.98 5.08 -8.45
C LEU A 96 12.51 5.20 -8.34
N LYS A 97 13.02 6.35 -7.89
CA LYS A 97 14.47 6.59 -7.78
C LYS A 97 15.12 5.87 -6.58
N LYS A 98 14.32 5.37 -5.65
CA LYS A 98 14.78 4.78 -4.39
C LYS A 98 14.38 3.32 -4.22
N ALA A 99 13.44 2.84 -5.01
CA ALA A 99 13.04 1.43 -5.11
C ALA A 99 14.21 0.55 -5.56
#